data_AF-A0A9D6T7H2-F1
#
_entry.id   AF-A0A9D6T7H2-F1
#
_cell.length_a   1.000
_cell.length_b   1.000
_cell.length_c   1.000
_cell.angle_alpha   90.00
_cell.angle_beta   90.00
_cell.angle_gamma   90.00
#
_symmetry.space_group_name_H-M   'P 1'
#
loop_
_entity.id
_entity.type
_entity.pdbx_description
1 polymer ?
#
loop_
_entity_poly.entity_id
_entity_poly.type
_entity_poly.pdbx_seq_one_letter_code
_entity_poly.pdbx_strand_id
1 'polypeptide(L)'
;MARADVSTERPGSILIFPKVIADGTRDTIIQITNTRTTIVHARCFYIDGSIDPSTLQPRWQESDFSIWLTKLQPTHWQVSQGRRVDSSDNSPGTASFPLGAGLDPGAVPPVTAGFTGQLLCAEVDSSDKPIAYNSLKGEATIQNSASGDVSKYNAIGIQGIDPADPATPLNDLALDNVEYNGCPAALQFGLMTEGTADPVVETLGNAGSSVANYLTMIPCTQDLENMAASTVPVYFDVWDEYEGHLSSLVNVTCWRQLSLAETAPAGAFAGRVTTFLSARITPRTQVGVLGVASSVVTDGTGLNSASVDVSLNLLGNDDLTNLPNQVGTPGSVAVIRLAAP
;
A
#
# COMPACT_ATOMS: atom_id res chain seq x y z
N MET A 1 -10.90 20.81 14.64
CA MET A 1 -10.04 19.63 14.90
C MET A 1 -10.18 18.75 13.66
N ALA A 2 -9.17 18.74 12.80
CA ALA A 2 -9.12 17.90 11.61
C ALA A 2 -8.56 16.53 12.02
N ARG A 3 -9.20 15.45 11.55
CA ARG A 3 -8.92 14.06 11.93
C ARG A 3 -8.02 13.44 10.86
N ALA A 4 -6.98 12.71 11.26
CA ALA A 4 -6.28 11.80 10.36
C ALA A 4 -7.21 10.62 10.00
N ASP A 5 -8.00 10.77 8.94
CA ASP A 5 -8.94 9.75 8.45
C ASP A 5 -8.42 9.20 7.11
N VAL A 6 -7.41 8.33 7.18
CA VAL A 6 -6.97 7.57 6.00
C VAL A 6 -7.95 6.42 5.81
N SER A 7 -8.52 6.26 4.62
CA SER A 7 -9.58 5.30 4.37
C SER A 7 -9.26 4.39 3.19
N THR A 8 -9.70 3.15 3.29
CA THR A 8 -9.72 2.17 2.19
C THR A 8 -11.07 2.12 1.48
N GLU A 9 -12.09 2.78 2.05
CA GLU A 9 -13.47 2.74 1.55
C GLU A 9 -13.95 4.07 0.97
N ARG A 10 -13.32 5.18 1.37
CA ARG A 10 -13.64 6.51 0.87
C ARG A 10 -12.71 6.90 -0.28
N PRO A 11 -13.22 7.67 -1.26
CA PRO A 11 -12.38 8.28 -2.27
C PRO A 11 -11.28 9.16 -1.63
N GLY A 12 -10.10 9.11 -2.21
CA GLY A 12 -8.93 9.93 -1.85
C GLY A 12 -8.44 10.73 -3.05
N SER A 13 -7.62 11.75 -2.78
CA SER A 13 -6.88 12.50 -3.81
C SER A 13 -5.53 11.84 -4.08
N ILE A 14 -5.01 11.10 -3.11
CA ILE A 14 -3.80 10.28 -3.26
C ILE A 14 -4.22 8.82 -3.00
N LEU A 15 -3.86 7.93 -3.92
CA LEU A 15 -3.94 6.50 -3.74
C LEU A 15 -2.55 5.93 -3.56
N ILE A 16 -2.39 5.10 -2.53
CA ILE A 16 -1.16 4.38 -2.27
C ILE A 16 -1.47 2.88 -2.24
N PHE A 17 -0.73 2.13 -3.03
CA PHE A 17 -0.74 0.68 -3.08
C PHE A 17 0.58 0.18 -2.49
N PRO A 18 0.63 -0.15 -1.20
CA PRO A 18 1.91 -0.47 -0.54
C PRO A 18 2.57 -1.75 -1.06
N LYS A 19 1.83 -2.64 -1.72
CA LYS A 19 2.32 -3.97 -2.13
C LYS A 19 1.97 -4.24 -3.60
N VAL A 20 2.89 -3.95 -4.50
CA VAL A 20 2.79 -4.23 -5.92
C VAL A 20 3.91 -5.19 -6.32
N ILE A 21 3.55 -6.31 -6.92
CA ILE A 21 4.45 -7.42 -7.23
C ILE A 21 4.29 -7.83 -8.69
N ALA A 22 5.42 -8.02 -9.38
CA ALA A 22 5.54 -8.64 -10.69
C ALA A 22 6.85 -9.45 -10.74
N ASP A 23 6.87 -10.59 -10.05
CA ASP A 23 8.09 -11.40 -9.82
C ASP A 23 8.23 -12.61 -10.77
N GLY A 24 7.33 -12.71 -11.76
CA GLY A 24 7.26 -13.81 -12.72
C GLY A 24 6.43 -15.00 -12.26
N THR A 25 6.18 -15.14 -10.96
CA THR A 25 5.21 -16.12 -10.42
C THR A 25 3.92 -15.43 -10.01
N ARG A 26 4.05 -14.28 -9.36
CA ARG A 26 2.97 -13.41 -8.93
C ARG A 26 2.94 -12.14 -9.76
N ASP A 27 1.74 -11.67 -10.02
CA ASP A 27 1.52 -10.38 -10.67
C ASP A 27 0.36 -9.64 -10.00
N THR A 28 0.36 -8.33 -10.14
CA THR A 28 -0.66 -7.45 -9.56
C THR A 28 -1.50 -6.86 -10.67
N ILE A 29 -2.81 -6.99 -10.57
CA ILE A 29 -3.77 -6.24 -11.36
C ILE A 29 -4.20 -5.04 -10.52
N ILE A 30 -3.91 -3.85 -11.03
CA ILE A 30 -4.34 -2.59 -10.42
C ILE A 30 -5.64 -2.16 -11.07
N GLN A 31 -6.60 -1.74 -10.27
CA GLN A 31 -7.81 -1.09 -10.72
C GLN A 31 -7.97 0.25 -10.01
N ILE A 32 -8.13 1.33 -10.76
CA ILE A 32 -8.43 2.67 -10.25
C ILE A 32 -9.76 3.13 -10.84
N THR A 33 -10.64 3.62 -9.98
CA THR A 33 -11.97 4.11 -10.34
C THR A 33 -12.09 5.59 -10.02
N ASN A 34 -12.55 6.36 -11.00
CA ASN A 34 -13.01 7.72 -10.78
C ASN A 34 -14.46 7.71 -10.28
N THR A 35 -14.68 8.29 -9.11
CA THR A 35 -15.99 8.34 -8.44
C THR A 35 -16.80 9.60 -8.76
N ARG A 36 -16.24 10.51 -9.58
CA ARG A 36 -16.90 11.73 -10.04
C ARG A 36 -17.58 11.57 -11.40
N THR A 37 -18.48 12.51 -11.68
CA THR A 37 -19.16 12.67 -12.97
C THR A 37 -18.38 13.56 -13.95
N THR A 38 -17.14 13.88 -13.64
CA THR A 38 -16.19 14.64 -14.49
C THR A 38 -14.98 13.77 -14.79
N ILE A 39 -14.25 14.06 -15.86
CA ILE A 39 -12.97 13.40 -16.13
C ILE A 39 -11.98 13.83 -15.04
N VAL A 40 -11.12 12.91 -14.62
CA VAL A 40 -10.09 13.12 -13.62
C VAL A 40 -8.74 12.74 -14.19
N HIS A 41 -7.72 13.53 -13.90
CA HIS A 41 -6.34 13.28 -14.28
C HIS A 41 -5.56 12.83 -13.03
N ALA A 42 -4.76 11.78 -13.16
CA ALA A 42 -3.91 11.31 -12.08
C ALA A 42 -2.50 11.06 -12.60
N ARG A 43 -1.51 11.50 -11.83
CA ARG A 43 -0.09 11.19 -12.05
C ARG A 43 0.31 10.06 -11.12
N CYS A 44 0.92 9.04 -11.68
CA CYS A 44 1.23 7.78 -11.01
C CYS A 44 2.72 7.47 -11.09
N PHE A 45 3.22 6.79 -10.06
CA PHE A 45 4.62 6.44 -9.86
C PHE A 45 4.71 4.99 -9.39
N TYR A 46 5.33 4.14 -10.19
CA TYR A 46 5.86 2.88 -9.66
C TYR A 46 7.15 3.18 -8.92
N ILE A 47 7.32 2.61 -7.73
CA ILE A 47 8.53 2.77 -6.94
C ILE A 47 9.07 1.39 -6.62
N ASP A 48 10.20 1.03 -7.24
CA ASP A 48 10.87 -0.26 -7.10
C ASP A 48 11.56 -0.35 -5.73
N GLY A 49 10.98 -1.19 -4.89
CA GLY A 49 11.47 -1.52 -3.55
C GLY A 49 12.33 -2.78 -3.52
N SER A 50 12.60 -3.42 -4.66
CA SER A 50 13.40 -4.64 -4.71
C SER A 50 14.82 -4.38 -4.21
N ILE A 51 15.41 -5.42 -3.61
CA ILE A 51 16.78 -5.36 -3.11
C ILE A 51 17.73 -5.55 -4.29
N ASP A 52 18.66 -4.61 -4.45
CA ASP A 52 19.77 -4.79 -5.37
C ASP A 52 20.70 -5.89 -4.83
N PRO A 53 20.90 -6.99 -5.59
CA PRO A 53 21.73 -8.10 -5.13
C PRO A 53 23.21 -7.74 -4.93
N SER A 54 23.68 -6.64 -5.53
CA SER A 54 25.07 -6.19 -5.43
C SER A 54 25.36 -5.34 -4.19
N THR A 55 24.40 -4.50 -3.78
CA THR A 55 24.55 -3.58 -2.65
C THR A 55 23.78 -4.03 -1.41
N LEU A 56 22.85 -4.97 -1.56
CA LEU A 56 21.88 -5.38 -0.55
C LEU A 56 21.06 -4.21 0.01
N GLN A 57 20.91 -3.15 -0.77
CA GLN A 57 20.07 -2.00 -0.47
C GLN A 57 18.82 -2.00 -1.37
N PRO A 58 17.73 -1.35 -0.94
CA PRO A 58 16.59 -1.12 -1.82
C PRO A 58 17.00 -0.28 -3.03
N ARG A 59 16.52 -0.63 -4.22
CA ARG A 59 16.83 0.11 -5.46
C ARG A 59 16.29 1.54 -5.43
N TRP A 60 15.09 1.74 -4.88
CA TRP A 60 14.38 3.03 -4.83
C TRP A 60 14.43 3.75 -6.19
N GLN A 61 13.96 3.06 -7.23
CA GLN A 61 13.85 3.62 -8.58
C GLN A 61 12.39 3.88 -8.90
N GLU A 62 12.09 5.04 -9.49
CA GLU A 62 10.74 5.36 -9.90
C GLU A 62 10.52 5.19 -11.40
N SER A 63 9.26 5.03 -11.79
CA SER A 63 8.80 5.16 -13.17
C SER A 63 7.46 5.87 -13.16
N ASP A 64 7.42 7.04 -13.78
CA ASP A 64 6.26 7.91 -13.80
C ASP A 64 5.39 7.70 -15.05
N PHE A 65 4.10 7.96 -14.90
CA PHE A 65 3.12 7.94 -15.98
C PHE A 65 1.85 8.67 -15.55
N SER A 66 1.02 9.05 -16.51
CA SER A 66 -0.25 9.73 -16.24
C SER A 66 -1.43 8.98 -16.83
N ILE A 67 -2.56 9.03 -16.14
CA ILE A 67 -3.81 8.39 -16.56
C ILE A 67 -4.98 9.36 -16.53
N TRP A 68 -5.85 9.24 -17.52
CA TRP A 68 -7.11 9.98 -17.65
C TRP A 68 -8.28 9.07 -17.33
N LEU A 69 -8.91 9.29 -16.19
CA LEU A 69 -10.01 8.48 -15.72
C LEU A 69 -11.33 9.10 -16.14
N THR A 70 -12.09 8.36 -16.93
CA THR A 70 -13.39 8.80 -17.39
C THR A 70 -14.45 8.67 -16.28
N LYS A 71 -15.58 9.34 -16.50
CA LYS A 71 -16.62 9.55 -15.48
C LYS A 71 -17.17 8.23 -14.98
N LEU A 72 -17.10 7.96 -13.69
CA LEU A 72 -17.67 6.76 -13.07
C LEU A 72 -17.20 5.43 -13.68
N GLN A 73 -16.00 5.40 -14.28
CA GLN A 73 -15.45 4.18 -14.88
C GLN A 73 -14.19 3.70 -14.15
N PRO A 74 -14.08 2.38 -13.93
CA PRO A 74 -12.82 1.76 -13.54
C PRO A 74 -11.90 1.62 -14.75
N THR A 75 -10.63 1.90 -14.52
CA THR A 75 -9.51 1.54 -15.38
C THR A 75 -8.69 0.49 -14.65
N HIS A 76 -8.27 -0.57 -15.35
CA HIS A 76 -7.36 -1.56 -14.79
C HIS A 76 -6.24 -1.92 -15.76
N TRP A 77 -5.17 -2.47 -15.22
CA TRP A 77 -4.06 -3.04 -15.98
C TRP A 77 -3.32 -4.09 -15.14
N GLN A 78 -2.63 -5.00 -15.82
CA GLN A 78 -1.70 -5.94 -15.21
C GLN A 78 -0.32 -5.29 -15.14
N VAL A 79 0.30 -5.27 -13.96
CA VAL A 79 1.50 -4.46 -13.69
C VAL A 79 2.71 -4.89 -14.54
N SER A 80 2.93 -6.20 -14.73
CA SER A 80 4.02 -6.68 -15.60
C SER A 80 3.85 -6.34 -17.09
N GLN A 81 2.61 -6.10 -17.55
CA GLN A 81 2.30 -5.84 -18.95
C GLN A 81 2.08 -4.35 -19.22
N GLY A 82 1.72 -3.60 -18.18
CA GLY A 82 1.23 -2.24 -18.31
C GLY A 82 -0.05 -2.18 -19.15
N ARG A 83 -0.26 -1.05 -19.81
CA ARG A 83 -1.32 -0.80 -20.77
C ARG A 83 -0.75 0.01 -21.92
N ARG A 84 -0.91 -0.47 -23.15
CA ARG A 84 -0.55 0.31 -24.34
C ARG A 84 -1.68 1.29 -24.67
N VAL A 85 -1.32 2.43 -25.23
CA VAL A 85 -2.30 3.30 -25.91
C VAL A 85 -2.86 2.50 -27.08
N ASP A 86 -4.17 2.37 -27.14
CA ASP A 86 -4.83 1.81 -28.31
C ASP A 86 -5.28 2.98 -29.20
N SER A 87 -4.55 3.23 -30.29
CA SER A 87 -4.91 4.26 -31.25
C SER A 87 -6.25 4.02 -31.96
N SER A 88 -6.84 2.84 -31.82
CA SER A 88 -8.18 2.50 -32.32
C SER A 88 -9.29 2.73 -31.30
N ASP A 89 -8.95 2.99 -30.01
CA ASP A 89 -9.84 3.57 -29.02
C ASP A 89 -10.03 5.05 -29.37
N ASN A 90 -10.80 5.29 -30.43
CA ASN A 90 -10.99 6.63 -30.94
C ASN A 90 -11.56 7.55 -29.86
N SER A 91 -11.03 8.77 -29.88
CA SER A 91 -11.49 9.97 -29.19
C SER A 91 -13.03 10.00 -29.09
N PRO A 92 -13.60 10.56 -28.00
CA PRO A 92 -15.05 10.58 -27.78
C PRO A 92 -15.78 11.09 -29.04
N GLY A 93 -16.41 10.19 -29.80
CA GLY A 93 -17.12 10.55 -31.03
C GLY A 93 -17.21 9.51 -32.16
N THR A 94 -16.49 8.39 -32.16
CA THR A 94 -16.68 7.36 -33.21
C THR A 94 -16.90 5.96 -32.65
N ALA A 95 -18.01 5.35 -33.08
CA ALA A 95 -18.56 4.14 -32.53
C ALA A 95 -17.97 2.89 -33.22
N SER A 96 -17.12 2.15 -32.51
CA SER A 96 -16.87 0.73 -32.77
C SER A 96 -16.02 0.13 -31.64
N PHE A 97 -16.67 -0.41 -30.60
CA PHE A 97 -16.03 -1.18 -29.53
C PHE A 97 -15.93 -2.66 -29.92
N PRO A 98 -14.74 -3.26 -29.83
CA PRO A 98 -14.64 -4.63 -29.35
C PRO A 98 -13.53 -4.79 -28.28
N LEU A 99 -13.98 -5.17 -27.07
CA LEU A 99 -13.21 -5.71 -25.92
C LEU A 99 -12.44 -4.74 -24.99
N GLY A 100 -13.16 -4.17 -24.01
CA GLY A 100 -12.89 -4.60 -22.62
C GLY A 100 -12.35 -3.64 -21.55
N ALA A 101 -12.07 -2.35 -21.81
CA ALA A 101 -11.45 -1.51 -20.75
C ALA A 101 -11.88 -0.03 -20.66
N GLY A 102 -13.03 0.35 -21.27
CA GLY A 102 -13.50 1.75 -21.27
C GLY A 102 -12.71 2.64 -22.24
N LEU A 103 -12.96 3.95 -22.20
CA LEU A 103 -12.18 4.95 -22.97
C LEU A 103 -10.69 4.88 -22.55
N ASP A 104 -9.76 5.00 -23.50
CA ASP A 104 -8.32 4.86 -23.25
C ASP A 104 -7.82 5.89 -22.21
N PRO A 105 -7.40 5.46 -21.02
CA PRO A 105 -6.85 6.32 -19.99
C PRO A 105 -5.43 6.78 -20.29
N GLY A 106 -4.79 6.27 -21.35
CA GLY A 106 -3.40 6.55 -21.68
C GLY A 106 -2.47 5.36 -21.41
N ALA A 107 -1.19 5.57 -21.74
CA ALA A 107 -0.16 4.54 -21.59
C ALA A 107 0.17 4.31 -20.12
N VAL A 108 0.22 3.05 -19.71
CA VAL A 108 0.82 2.62 -18.44
C VAL A 108 2.03 1.76 -18.78
N PRO A 109 3.26 2.14 -18.38
CA PRO A 109 4.44 1.33 -18.67
C PRO A 109 4.38 0.00 -17.90
N PRO A 110 4.89 -1.10 -18.48
CA PRO A 110 5.16 -2.31 -17.70
C PRO A 110 6.30 -2.06 -16.72
N VAL A 111 6.24 -2.70 -15.55
CA VAL A 111 7.39 -2.73 -14.63
C VAL A 111 8.46 -3.73 -15.10
N THR A 112 9.66 -3.61 -14.53
CA THR A 112 10.75 -4.56 -14.77
C THR A 112 10.43 -5.94 -14.18
N ALA A 113 10.97 -6.99 -14.79
CA ALA A 113 10.81 -8.35 -14.26
C ALA A 113 11.47 -8.47 -12.87
N GLY A 114 10.77 -9.06 -11.91
CA GLY A 114 11.24 -9.15 -10.52
C GLY A 114 10.83 -7.97 -9.65
N PHE A 115 9.94 -7.09 -10.14
CA PHE A 115 9.50 -5.91 -9.41
C PHE A 115 8.76 -6.30 -8.12
N THR A 116 9.17 -5.67 -7.01
CA THR A 116 8.44 -5.66 -5.74
C THR A 116 8.53 -4.26 -5.19
N GLY A 117 7.39 -3.62 -4.95
CA GLY A 117 7.40 -2.23 -4.53
C GLY A 117 6.00 -1.70 -4.27
N GLN A 118 5.81 -0.43 -4.60
CA GLN A 118 4.54 0.28 -4.41
C GLN A 118 4.14 1.01 -5.68
N LEU A 119 2.86 1.38 -5.73
CA LEU A 119 2.32 2.33 -6.70
C LEU A 119 1.69 3.49 -5.93
N LEU A 120 2.06 4.71 -6.30
CA LEU A 120 1.45 5.93 -5.80
C LEU A 120 0.75 6.63 -6.97
N CYS A 121 -0.46 7.12 -6.76
CA CYS A 121 -1.16 7.96 -7.74
C CYS A 121 -1.75 9.18 -7.04
N ALA A 122 -1.45 10.38 -7.53
CA ALA A 122 -2.00 11.64 -7.05
C ALA A 122 -2.91 12.25 -8.12
N GLU A 123 -4.07 12.75 -7.70
CA GLU A 123 -4.97 13.53 -8.53
C GLU A 123 -4.31 14.87 -8.86
N VAL A 124 -4.27 15.22 -10.14
CA VAL A 124 -3.62 16.44 -10.64
C VAL A 124 -4.54 17.20 -11.59
N ASP A 125 -4.27 18.48 -11.79
CA ASP A 125 -4.93 19.28 -12.83
C ASP A 125 -4.28 19.10 -14.21
N SER A 126 -4.67 19.92 -15.19
CA SER A 126 -4.12 19.89 -16.55
C SER A 126 -2.68 20.40 -16.66
N SER A 127 -2.13 20.95 -15.57
CA SER A 127 -0.76 21.45 -15.46
C SER A 127 0.08 20.57 -14.54
N ASP A 128 -0.36 19.34 -14.28
CA ASP A 128 0.26 18.36 -13.39
C ASP A 128 0.37 18.82 -11.93
N LYS A 129 -0.36 19.87 -11.55
CA LYS A 129 -0.41 20.33 -10.16
C LYS A 129 -1.34 19.42 -9.34
N PRO A 130 -0.91 18.91 -8.17
CA PRO A 130 -1.77 18.15 -7.28
C PRO A 130 -3.03 18.90 -6.85
N ILE A 131 -4.15 18.19 -6.79
CA ILE A 131 -5.46 18.74 -6.39
C ILE A 131 -6.20 17.83 -5.40
N ALA A 132 -6.88 18.47 -4.44
CA ALA A 132 -7.61 17.82 -3.34
C ALA A 132 -9.07 17.45 -3.70
N TYR A 133 -9.33 16.81 -4.84
CA TYR A 133 -10.69 16.53 -5.30
C TYR A 133 -11.30 15.25 -4.74
N ASN A 134 -10.49 14.34 -4.19
CA ASN A 134 -10.96 13.11 -3.58
C ASN A 134 -11.81 12.29 -4.56
N SER A 135 -11.34 12.11 -5.77
CA SER A 135 -12.10 11.41 -6.81
C SER A 135 -11.74 9.94 -6.96
N LEU A 136 -10.61 9.51 -6.40
CA LEU A 136 -9.99 8.24 -6.73
C LEU A 136 -10.33 7.14 -5.72
N LYS A 137 -10.61 5.94 -6.21
CA LYS A 137 -10.62 4.69 -5.43
C LYS A 137 -9.75 3.66 -6.13
N GLY A 138 -9.04 2.83 -5.36
CA GLY A 138 -8.16 1.80 -5.92
C GLY A 138 -8.39 0.43 -5.30
N GLU A 139 -8.19 -0.62 -6.09
CA GLU A 139 -8.10 -2.02 -5.65
C GLU A 139 -6.87 -2.65 -6.31
N ALA A 140 -6.15 -3.48 -5.58
CA ALA A 140 -5.11 -4.35 -6.09
C ALA A 140 -5.55 -5.81 -5.93
N THR A 141 -5.39 -6.58 -7.00
CA THR A 141 -5.57 -8.03 -7.01
C THR A 141 -4.22 -8.66 -7.32
N ILE A 142 -3.64 -9.41 -6.37
CA ILE A 142 -2.40 -10.15 -6.58
C ILE A 142 -2.78 -11.59 -6.94
N GLN A 143 -2.31 -12.06 -8.08
CA GLN A 143 -2.53 -13.42 -8.56
C GLN A 143 -1.22 -14.19 -8.58
N ASN A 144 -1.24 -15.42 -8.06
CA ASN A 144 -0.17 -16.38 -8.20
C ASN A 144 -0.48 -17.31 -9.38
N SER A 145 0.32 -17.24 -10.44
CA SER A 145 0.11 -18.07 -11.64
C SER A 145 0.44 -19.55 -11.43
N ALA A 146 1.28 -19.89 -10.45
CA ALA A 146 1.65 -21.28 -10.15
C ALA A 146 0.57 -22.01 -9.35
N SER A 147 -0.02 -21.36 -8.33
CA SER A 147 -1.07 -21.96 -7.51
C SER A 147 -2.50 -21.61 -7.96
N GLY A 148 -2.67 -20.56 -8.78
CA GLY A 148 -3.98 -19.99 -9.12
C GLY A 148 -4.60 -19.17 -7.97
N ASP A 149 -3.89 -19.01 -6.86
CA ASP A 149 -4.34 -18.25 -5.69
C ASP A 149 -4.43 -16.75 -6.00
N VAL A 150 -5.39 -16.09 -5.35
CA VAL A 150 -5.71 -14.68 -5.56
C VAL A 150 -5.97 -14.00 -4.23
N SER A 151 -5.21 -12.95 -3.94
CA SER A 151 -5.46 -12.04 -2.84
C SER A 151 -5.86 -10.66 -3.35
N LYS A 152 -6.65 -9.93 -2.56
CA LYS A 152 -7.14 -8.60 -2.93
C LYS A 152 -7.07 -7.65 -1.75
N TYR A 153 -6.71 -6.40 -2.01
CA TYR A 153 -6.76 -5.34 -1.02
C TYR A 153 -7.12 -3.99 -1.65
N ASN A 154 -7.73 -3.11 -0.88
CA ASN A 154 -8.06 -1.76 -1.31
C ASN A 154 -6.84 -0.85 -1.22
N ALA A 155 -6.64 0.04 -2.20
CA ALA A 155 -5.67 1.11 -2.07
C ALA A 155 -5.95 1.95 -0.81
N ILE A 156 -4.88 2.48 -0.24
CA ILE A 156 -4.97 3.43 0.86
C ILE A 156 -5.24 4.80 0.24
N GLY A 157 -6.45 5.32 0.47
CA GLY A 157 -6.87 6.64 0.02
C GLY A 157 -6.56 7.71 1.08
N ILE A 158 -5.71 8.67 0.73
CA ILE A 158 -5.49 9.89 1.52
C ILE A 158 -6.39 10.98 0.96
N GLN A 159 -7.22 11.56 1.83
CA GLN A 159 -8.12 12.64 1.44
C GLN A 159 -7.38 13.97 1.46
N GLY A 160 -7.58 14.78 0.44
CA GLY A 160 -7.27 16.21 0.48
C GLY A 160 -8.33 16.95 1.28
N ILE A 161 -7.92 17.91 2.09
CA ILE A 161 -8.76 18.71 2.98
C ILE A 161 -9.04 20.08 2.35
N ASP A 162 -7.99 20.76 1.92
CA ASP A 162 -8.04 22.11 1.34
C ASP A 162 -7.25 22.13 0.01
N PRO A 163 -7.58 22.99 -0.96
CA PRO A 163 -6.76 23.13 -2.15
C PRO A 163 -5.40 23.68 -1.74
N ALA A 164 -4.33 23.01 -2.22
CA ALA A 164 -2.92 23.30 -1.94
C ALA A 164 -2.66 24.78 -1.65
N ASP A 165 -2.05 25.05 -0.48
CA ASP A 165 -1.58 26.38 -0.11
C ASP A 165 -0.73 26.93 -1.28
N PRO A 166 -1.01 28.14 -1.81
CA PRO A 166 -0.17 28.72 -2.86
C PRO A 166 1.31 28.87 -2.45
N ALA A 167 1.63 28.78 -1.16
CA ALA A 167 2.99 28.79 -0.63
C ALA A 167 3.67 27.40 -0.61
N THR A 168 2.93 26.29 -0.69
CA THR A 168 3.54 24.95 -0.80
C THR A 168 4.18 24.77 -2.19
N PRO A 169 5.40 24.21 -2.28
CA PRO A 169 5.98 23.84 -3.57
C PRO A 169 5.00 22.99 -4.37
N LEU A 170 4.95 23.21 -5.69
CA LEU A 170 3.95 22.59 -6.57
C LEU A 170 3.96 21.05 -6.55
N ASN A 171 5.04 20.42 -6.09
CA ASN A 171 5.22 18.97 -6.07
C ASN A 171 5.22 18.35 -4.67
N ASP A 172 5.04 19.14 -3.62
CA ASP A 172 5.01 18.64 -2.23
C ASP A 172 3.56 18.36 -1.84
N LEU A 173 3.27 17.13 -1.41
CA LEU A 173 1.99 16.73 -0.81
C LEU A 173 2.17 16.67 0.70
N ALA A 174 1.71 17.68 1.43
CA ALA A 174 1.87 17.74 2.88
C ALA A 174 0.80 16.91 3.60
N LEU A 175 1.22 15.87 4.33
CA LEU A 175 0.34 15.02 5.14
C LEU A 175 0.26 15.55 6.58
N ASP A 176 -0.24 16.78 6.73
CA ASP A 176 -0.26 17.54 7.99
C ASP A 176 -1.65 17.69 8.64
N ASN A 177 -2.70 17.15 8.02
CA ASN A 177 -4.11 17.43 8.35
C ASN A 177 -4.54 18.88 8.07
N VAL A 178 -3.82 19.58 7.19
CA VAL A 178 -4.20 20.89 6.64
C VAL A 178 -4.44 20.77 5.15
N GLU A 179 -3.44 20.29 4.39
CA GLU A 179 -3.57 20.08 2.94
C GLU A 179 -4.16 18.70 2.65
N TYR A 180 -3.52 17.64 3.17
CA TYR A 180 -4.00 16.27 3.11
C TYR A 180 -4.13 15.68 4.51
N ASN A 181 -4.97 14.65 4.65
CA ASN A 181 -5.04 13.86 5.87
C ASN A 181 -3.66 13.34 6.24
N GLY A 182 -3.30 13.51 7.50
CA GLY A 182 -2.02 13.07 8.02
C GLY A 182 -1.90 11.56 8.02
N CYS A 183 -0.66 11.08 8.06
CA CYS A 183 -0.42 9.66 8.15
C CYS A 183 -0.90 9.05 9.47
N PRO A 184 -1.30 7.77 9.46
CA PRO A 184 -1.77 7.09 10.66
C PRO A 184 -0.65 7.03 11.68
N ALA A 185 -1.02 7.21 12.94
CA ALA A 185 -0.06 7.27 14.04
C ALA A 185 0.29 5.88 14.58
N ALA A 186 -0.53 4.88 14.25
CA ALA A 186 -0.24 3.47 14.46
C ALA A 186 -0.98 2.63 13.42
N LEU A 187 -0.52 1.39 13.22
CA LEU A 187 -1.25 0.34 12.50
C LEU A 187 -1.62 -0.75 13.50
N GLN A 188 -2.83 -1.29 13.43
CA GLN A 188 -3.25 -2.40 14.28
C GLN A 188 -3.91 -3.50 13.46
N PHE A 189 -3.60 -4.75 13.77
CA PHE A 189 -4.18 -5.92 13.10
C PHE A 189 -4.13 -7.16 14.00
N GLY A 190 -5.04 -8.09 13.74
CA GLY A 190 -5.03 -9.44 14.30
C GLY A 190 -4.52 -10.44 13.28
N LEU A 191 -3.83 -11.48 13.74
CA LEU A 191 -3.33 -12.57 12.90
C LEU A 191 -3.40 -13.91 13.65
N MET A 192 -3.37 -15.00 12.89
CA MET A 192 -3.11 -16.33 13.45
C MET A 192 -1.61 -16.52 13.63
N THR A 193 -1.21 -17.15 14.74
CA THR A 193 0.21 -17.39 15.06
C THR A 193 0.90 -18.16 13.94
N GLU A 194 2.14 -17.78 13.66
CA GLU A 194 2.96 -18.41 12.62
C GLU A 194 3.09 -19.93 12.80
N GLY A 195 2.91 -20.67 11.71
CA GLY A 195 3.05 -22.13 11.68
C GLY A 195 1.94 -22.91 12.38
N THR A 196 0.93 -22.24 12.94
CA THR A 196 -0.23 -22.92 13.51
C THR A 196 -1.15 -23.46 12.43
N ALA A 197 -1.87 -24.55 12.75
CA ALA A 197 -2.87 -25.11 11.87
C ALA A 197 -4.13 -24.24 11.87
N ASP A 198 -4.74 -24.08 10.70
CA ASP A 198 -6.01 -23.38 10.58
C ASP A 198 -7.15 -24.32 11.02
N PRO A 199 -7.88 -23.99 12.10
CA PRO A 199 -8.89 -24.89 12.67
C PRO A 199 -10.03 -25.21 11.69
N VAL A 200 -10.34 -24.30 10.75
CA VAL A 200 -11.37 -24.52 9.73
C VAL A 200 -10.88 -25.53 8.70
N VAL A 201 -9.64 -25.36 8.23
CA VAL A 201 -9.03 -26.29 7.25
C VAL A 201 -8.88 -27.69 7.84
N GLU A 202 -8.46 -27.78 9.10
CA GLU A 202 -8.37 -29.05 9.84
C GLU A 202 -9.74 -29.73 9.96
N THR A 203 -10.79 -28.97 10.29
CA THR A 203 -12.15 -29.50 10.43
C THR A 203 -12.70 -30.05 9.10
N LEU A 204 -12.20 -29.56 7.97
CA LEU A 204 -12.53 -30.06 6.63
C LEU A 204 -11.72 -31.29 6.21
N GLY A 205 -10.89 -31.84 7.10
CA GLY A 205 -10.11 -33.07 6.86
C GLY A 205 -8.77 -32.86 6.16
N ASN A 206 -8.32 -31.61 6.01
CA ASN A 206 -7.04 -31.27 5.40
C ASN A 206 -5.98 -31.09 6.49
N ALA A 207 -5.68 -32.19 7.19
CA ALA A 207 -4.79 -32.15 8.34
C ALA A 207 -3.36 -31.74 8.00
N GLY A 208 -2.72 -30.99 8.90
CA GLY A 208 -1.35 -30.51 8.76
C GLY A 208 -1.25 -29.15 8.07
N SER A 209 -2.32 -28.36 8.08
CA SER A 209 -2.29 -26.99 7.56
C SER A 209 -1.29 -26.12 8.32
N SER A 210 -0.80 -25.06 7.68
CA SER A 210 0.09 -24.08 8.31
C SER A 210 -0.21 -22.68 7.81
N VAL A 211 -0.15 -21.72 8.73
CA VAL A 211 -0.32 -20.29 8.44
C VAL A 211 1.05 -19.61 8.36
N ALA A 212 1.27 -18.82 7.33
CA ALA A 212 2.41 -17.93 7.18
C ALA A 212 1.96 -16.47 7.03
N ASN A 213 2.53 -15.57 7.81
CA ASN A 213 2.14 -14.17 7.82
C ASN A 213 3.25 -13.26 7.30
N TYR A 214 2.85 -12.29 6.49
CA TYR A 214 3.75 -11.27 5.95
C TYR A 214 3.20 -9.89 6.23
N LEU A 215 4.11 -8.93 6.32
CA LEU A 215 3.76 -7.53 6.48
C LEU A 215 4.60 -6.69 5.52
N THR A 216 3.94 -6.01 4.61
CA THR A 216 4.56 -5.02 3.72
C THR A 216 4.33 -3.63 4.30
N MET A 217 5.39 -2.85 4.43
CA MET A 217 5.33 -1.47 4.93
C MET A 217 6.13 -0.51 4.05
N ILE A 218 5.65 0.73 4.02
CA ILE A 218 6.28 1.88 3.37
C ILE A 218 6.26 3.08 4.31
N PRO A 219 7.31 3.91 4.33
CA PRO A 219 7.27 5.23 4.95
C PRO A 219 6.25 6.13 4.26
N CYS A 220 5.59 6.96 5.06
CA CYS A 220 4.73 8.02 4.54
C CYS A 220 5.49 9.14 3.86
N THR A 221 6.64 9.53 4.41
CA THR A 221 7.52 10.50 3.76
C THR A 221 8.24 9.82 2.60
N GLN A 222 8.14 10.40 1.41
CA GLN A 222 8.78 9.90 0.20
C GLN A 222 9.34 11.10 -0.55
N ASP A 223 10.62 11.08 -0.91
CA ASP A 223 11.26 12.13 -1.71
C ASP A 223 11.66 11.52 -3.05
N LEU A 224 10.72 11.58 -3.99
CA LEU A 224 10.86 11.05 -5.34
C LEU A 224 11.66 12.02 -6.21
N GLU A 225 11.49 13.33 -6.00
CA GLU A 225 12.25 14.37 -6.70
C GLU A 225 13.78 14.21 -6.56
N ASN A 226 14.25 13.94 -5.34
CA ASN A 226 15.67 13.78 -5.06
C ASN A 226 16.11 12.31 -5.04
N MET A 227 15.21 11.37 -5.36
CA MET A 227 15.46 9.93 -5.29
C MET A 227 16.04 9.50 -3.92
N ALA A 228 15.53 10.10 -2.84
CA ALA A 228 16.05 9.91 -1.49
C ALA A 228 15.11 9.01 -0.67
N ALA A 229 15.56 7.78 -0.41
CA ALA A 229 14.81 6.82 0.38
C ALA A 229 14.68 7.29 1.84
N SER A 230 13.44 7.26 2.35
CA SER A 230 13.16 7.55 3.76
C SER A 230 13.30 6.29 4.62
N THR A 231 13.70 6.47 5.88
CA THR A 231 13.79 5.39 6.88
C THR A 231 13.00 5.75 8.13
N VAL A 232 12.08 4.88 8.52
CA VAL A 232 11.25 5.04 9.73
C VAL A 232 11.45 3.85 10.66
N PRO A 233 11.98 4.07 11.88
CA PRO A 233 11.98 3.05 12.93
C PRO A 233 10.55 2.85 13.48
N VAL A 234 10.09 1.60 13.50
CA VAL A 234 8.77 1.20 14.01
C VAL A 234 8.89 0.19 15.14
N TYR A 235 8.11 0.41 16.20
CA TYR A 235 7.92 -0.56 17.28
C TYR A 235 6.78 -1.50 16.92
N PHE A 236 7.00 -2.78 17.14
CA PHE A 236 5.97 -3.80 17.18
C PHE A 236 5.63 -4.06 18.64
N ASP A 237 4.36 -3.96 18.99
CA ASP A 237 3.80 -4.43 20.25
C ASP A 237 2.82 -5.56 19.93
N VAL A 238 3.05 -6.74 20.50
CA VAL A 238 2.27 -7.95 20.21
C VAL A 238 1.73 -8.51 21.51
N TRP A 239 0.43 -8.77 21.53
CA TRP A 239 -0.28 -9.42 22.63
C TRP A 239 -0.85 -10.76 22.16
N ASP A 240 -0.72 -11.77 23.00
CA ASP A 240 -1.42 -13.04 22.84
C ASP A 240 -2.75 -13.06 23.62
N GLU A 241 -3.54 -14.13 23.51
CA GLU A 241 -4.82 -14.27 24.20
C GLU A 241 -4.73 -14.33 25.73
N TYR A 242 -3.52 -14.49 26.28
CA TYR A 242 -3.26 -14.48 27.72
C TYR A 242 -2.68 -13.12 28.18
N GLU A 243 -2.81 -12.09 27.34
CA GLU A 243 -2.28 -10.73 27.56
C GLU A 243 -0.74 -10.69 27.69
N GLY A 244 -0.06 -11.72 27.19
CA GLY A 244 1.40 -11.80 27.12
C GLY A 244 1.96 -10.82 26.10
N HIS A 245 2.62 -9.75 26.57
CA HIS A 245 3.17 -8.68 25.75
C HIS A 245 4.62 -8.93 25.36
N LEU A 246 4.93 -8.75 24.07
CA LEU A 246 6.30 -8.70 23.54
C LEU A 246 6.44 -7.50 22.60
N SER A 247 7.66 -6.98 22.51
CA SER A 247 7.97 -5.88 21.62
C SER A 247 9.25 -6.07 20.83
N SER A 248 9.28 -5.56 19.61
CA SER A 248 10.50 -5.48 18.77
C SER A 248 10.61 -4.14 18.07
N LEU A 249 11.80 -3.80 17.57
CA LEU A 249 12.09 -2.58 16.83
C LEU A 249 12.67 -2.94 15.46
N VAL A 250 12.07 -2.42 14.40
CA VAL A 250 12.52 -2.65 13.02
C VAL A 250 12.58 -1.33 12.28
N ASN A 251 13.58 -1.18 11.40
CA ASN A 251 13.65 -0.03 10.49
C ASN A 251 12.96 -0.37 9.17
N VAL A 252 12.04 0.49 8.74
CA VAL A 252 11.41 0.43 7.42
C VAL A 252 12.10 1.47 6.54
N THR A 253 12.88 1.00 5.57
CA THR A 253 13.55 1.87 4.59
C THR A 253 12.94 1.64 3.23
N CYS A 254 12.45 2.70 2.58
CA CYS A 254 11.85 2.65 1.24
C CYS A 254 10.58 1.78 1.18
N TRP A 255 10.74 0.47 1.07
CA TRP A 255 9.70 -0.54 0.97
C TRP A 255 10.25 -1.79 1.62
N ARG A 256 9.48 -2.40 2.52
CA ARG A 256 9.94 -3.58 3.22
C ARG A 256 8.81 -4.57 3.40
N GLN A 257 8.98 -5.77 2.88
CA GLN A 257 8.19 -6.92 3.26
C GLN A 257 8.94 -7.72 4.32
N LEU A 258 8.25 -8.04 5.42
CA LEU A 258 8.74 -8.86 6.51
C LEU A 258 7.94 -10.16 6.53
N SER A 259 8.60 -11.31 6.63
CA SER A 259 7.96 -12.49 7.20
C SER A 259 7.89 -12.30 8.72
N LEU A 260 6.73 -12.56 9.32
CA LEU A 260 6.59 -12.50 10.78
C LEU A 260 7.28 -13.70 11.46
N ALA A 261 7.72 -14.69 10.69
CA ALA A 261 8.58 -15.79 11.14
C ALA A 261 10.08 -15.44 11.25
N GLU A 262 10.53 -14.34 10.62
CA GLU A 262 11.96 -13.95 10.59
C GLU A 262 12.43 -13.36 11.91
N THR A 263 13.70 -13.58 12.28
CA THR A 263 14.28 -13.27 13.60
C THR A 263 14.05 -11.84 14.13
N ALA A 264 13.98 -10.83 13.26
CA ALA A 264 13.83 -9.44 13.67
C ALA A 264 12.43 -9.12 14.25
N PRO A 265 11.31 -9.58 13.63
CA PRO A 265 10.01 -9.62 14.28
C PRO A 265 9.73 -10.90 15.12
N ALA A 266 10.36 -12.04 14.82
CA ALA A 266 9.98 -13.36 15.35
C ALA A 266 10.04 -13.48 16.87
N GLY A 267 10.89 -12.70 17.55
CA GLY A 267 10.88 -12.65 19.01
C GLY A 267 9.51 -12.25 19.58
N ALA A 268 8.67 -11.53 18.82
CA ALA A 268 7.32 -11.15 19.21
C ALA A 268 6.22 -12.08 18.67
N PHE A 269 6.44 -12.73 17.51
CA PHE A 269 5.42 -13.45 16.74
C PHE A 269 5.61 -14.99 16.66
N ALA A 270 6.83 -15.50 16.83
CA ALA A 270 7.14 -16.92 16.67
C ALA A 270 7.24 -17.65 18.03
N GLY A 271 7.03 -18.97 18.01
CA GLY A 271 7.22 -19.83 19.18
C GLY A 271 6.15 -19.68 20.29
N ARG A 272 5.01 -19.06 19.96
CA ARG A 272 3.88 -18.92 20.88
C ARG A 272 3.05 -20.19 20.89
N VAL A 273 2.51 -20.56 22.05
CA VAL A 273 1.56 -21.70 22.20
C VAL A 273 0.12 -21.24 22.02
N THR A 274 -0.06 -20.18 21.23
CA THR A 274 -1.30 -19.45 21.09
C THR A 274 -1.80 -19.51 19.66
N THR A 275 -3.11 -19.41 19.46
CA THR A 275 -3.69 -19.44 18.11
C THR A 275 -3.75 -18.05 17.48
N PHE A 276 -3.98 -17.01 18.28
CA PHE A 276 -4.21 -15.66 17.79
C PHE A 276 -3.27 -14.66 18.45
N LEU A 277 -2.87 -13.65 17.67
CA LEU A 277 -2.07 -12.52 18.14
C LEU A 277 -2.73 -11.22 17.69
N SER A 278 -2.67 -10.21 18.54
CA SER A 278 -2.97 -8.82 18.17
C SER A 278 -1.65 -8.06 18.11
N ALA A 279 -1.42 -7.33 17.03
CA ALA A 279 -0.23 -6.52 16.84
C ALA A 279 -0.59 -5.06 16.64
N ARG A 280 0.21 -4.18 17.25
CA ARG A 280 0.21 -2.74 17.04
C ARG A 280 1.60 -2.31 16.59
N ILE A 281 1.64 -1.48 15.55
CA ILE A 281 2.87 -0.92 15.00
C ILE A 281 2.85 0.58 15.25
N THR A 282 3.86 1.10 15.95
CA THR A 282 3.96 2.52 16.28
C THR A 282 5.28 3.09 15.76
N PRO A 283 5.27 4.07 14.85
CA PRO A 283 6.47 4.81 14.46
C PRO A 283 7.12 5.51 15.67
N ARG A 284 8.45 5.54 15.73
CA ARG A 284 9.19 6.29 16.77
C ARG A 284 9.32 7.78 16.42
N THR A 285 9.09 8.13 15.18
CA THR A 285 9.10 9.51 14.68
C THR A 285 7.67 9.94 14.40
N GLN A 286 7.44 11.24 14.17
CA GLN A 286 6.13 11.73 13.70
C GLN A 286 5.82 11.32 12.24
N VAL A 287 6.76 10.65 11.57
CA VAL A 287 6.57 10.15 10.21
C VAL A 287 5.93 8.77 10.30
N GLY A 288 4.68 8.68 9.85
CA GLY A 288 3.91 7.44 9.85
C GLY A 288 4.44 6.37 8.88
N VAL A 289 3.86 5.18 8.99
CA VAL A 289 4.01 4.11 7.99
C VAL A 289 2.64 3.66 7.51
N LEU A 290 2.59 3.21 6.27
CA LEU A 290 1.43 2.54 5.68
C LEU A 290 1.82 1.10 5.36
N GLY A 291 0.85 0.20 5.30
CA GLY A 291 1.18 -1.19 5.01
C GLY A 291 0.02 -2.07 4.60
N VAL A 292 0.36 -3.29 4.23
CA VAL A 292 -0.56 -4.39 3.92
C VAL A 292 -0.10 -5.60 4.73
N ALA A 293 -1.00 -6.17 5.52
CA ALA A 293 -0.79 -7.47 6.16
C ALA A 293 -1.29 -8.57 5.22
N SER A 294 -0.51 -9.65 5.12
CA SER A 294 -0.85 -10.83 4.35
C SER A 294 -0.86 -12.05 5.25
N SER A 295 -1.79 -12.96 5.01
CA SER A 295 -1.77 -14.30 5.59
C SER A 295 -1.93 -15.32 4.48
N VAL A 296 -1.11 -16.37 4.51
CA VAL A 296 -1.13 -17.48 3.57
C VAL A 296 -1.38 -18.75 4.37
N VAL A 297 -2.48 -19.43 4.07
CA VAL A 297 -2.79 -20.74 4.64
C VAL A 297 -2.43 -21.79 3.60
N THR A 298 -1.56 -22.73 3.97
CA THR A 298 -1.17 -23.86 3.14
C THR A 298 -1.72 -25.14 3.74
N ASP A 299 -2.23 -26.05 2.91
CA ASP A 299 -2.68 -27.36 3.38
C ASP A 299 -1.51 -28.29 3.77
N GLY A 300 -1.82 -29.43 4.39
CA GLY A 300 -0.79 -30.39 4.80
C GLY A 300 -0.03 -31.08 3.67
N THR A 301 -0.43 -30.88 2.41
CA THR A 301 0.31 -31.37 1.24
C THR A 301 1.32 -30.36 0.71
N GLY A 302 1.17 -29.08 1.08
CA GLY A 302 1.98 -27.99 0.54
C GLY A 302 1.59 -27.57 -0.88
N LEU A 303 0.57 -28.20 -1.47
CA LEU A 303 0.19 -28.00 -2.88
C LEU A 303 -0.93 -26.99 -3.05
N ASN A 304 -1.79 -26.83 -2.05
CA ASN A 304 -2.87 -25.85 -2.07
C ASN A 304 -2.58 -24.76 -1.06
N SER A 305 -2.64 -23.51 -1.53
CA SER A 305 -2.53 -22.33 -0.69
C SER A 305 -3.66 -21.36 -0.99
N ALA A 306 -4.10 -20.66 0.05
CA ALA A 306 -5.01 -19.54 -0.03
C ALA A 306 -4.38 -18.34 0.65
N SER A 307 -4.47 -17.16 0.03
CA SER A 307 -3.92 -15.94 0.62
C SER A 307 -4.96 -14.83 0.74
N VAL A 308 -4.76 -14.01 1.77
CA VAL A 308 -5.51 -12.79 1.99
C VAL A 308 -4.54 -11.64 2.20
N ASP A 309 -4.88 -10.48 1.65
CA ASP A 309 -4.15 -9.24 1.83
C ASP A 309 -5.11 -8.19 2.40
N VAL A 310 -4.68 -7.43 3.41
CA VAL A 310 -5.49 -6.41 4.06
C VAL A 310 -4.67 -5.14 4.25
N SER A 311 -5.18 -4.03 3.72
CA SER A 311 -4.58 -2.71 3.93
C SER A 311 -4.72 -2.27 5.37
N LEU A 312 -3.61 -1.78 5.92
CA LEU A 312 -3.51 -1.28 7.28
C LEU A 312 -3.48 0.25 7.25
N ASN A 313 -4.51 0.87 7.81
CA ASN A 313 -4.66 2.33 7.87
C ASN A 313 -5.33 2.81 9.18
N LEU A 314 -5.46 1.93 10.18
CA LEU A 314 -6.28 2.16 11.35
C LEU A 314 -5.41 2.64 12.52
N LEU A 315 -5.37 3.95 12.73
CA LEU A 315 -5.60 4.69 13.98
C LEU A 315 -5.19 6.16 13.80
N GLY A 316 -6.17 7.07 13.97
CA GLY A 316 -5.94 8.52 14.02
C GLY A 316 -5.34 8.95 15.37
N ASN A 317 -4.69 10.11 15.40
CA ASN A 317 -3.90 10.62 16.54
C ASN A 317 -4.65 10.72 17.89
N ASP A 318 -5.98 10.71 17.90
CA ASP A 318 -6.79 10.95 19.11
C ASP A 318 -6.75 9.79 20.14
N ASP A 319 -6.34 8.58 19.74
CA ASP A 319 -6.23 7.42 20.65
C ASP A 319 -4.82 7.30 21.30
N LEU A 320 -3.96 8.31 21.10
CA LEU A 320 -2.60 8.36 21.63
C LEU A 320 -2.44 9.15 22.94
N THR A 321 -3.51 9.69 23.51
CA THR A 321 -3.44 10.52 24.74
C THR A 321 -2.95 9.76 25.98
N ASN A 322 -2.78 8.44 25.89
CA ASN A 322 -2.28 7.58 26.97
C ASN A 322 -0.88 7.00 26.74
N LEU A 323 -0.13 7.42 25.71
CA LEU A 323 1.26 6.99 25.55
C LEU A 323 2.21 7.87 26.39
N PRO A 324 2.90 7.33 27.40
CA PRO A 324 3.95 8.06 28.09
C PRO A 324 5.16 8.20 27.14
N ASN A 325 5.58 9.45 26.88
CA ASN A 325 6.84 9.84 26.22
C ASN A 325 6.92 9.90 24.67
N GLN A 326 5.87 10.30 23.96
CA GLN A 326 6.02 10.81 22.58
C GLN A 326 6.24 12.34 22.60
N VAL A 327 7.38 12.79 23.15
CA VAL A 327 7.81 14.19 23.03
C VAL A 327 8.46 14.36 21.64
N GLY A 328 7.62 14.47 20.61
CA GLY A 328 8.06 14.90 19.28
C GLY A 328 8.28 16.41 19.27
N THR A 329 9.45 16.84 18.83
CA THR A 329 9.70 18.24 18.46
C THR A 329 8.66 18.70 17.43
N PRO A 330 8.08 19.90 17.55
CA PRO A 330 7.19 20.44 16.52
C PRO A 330 8.00 20.68 15.24
N GLY A 331 7.66 19.98 14.15
CA GLY A 331 8.19 20.33 12.82
C GLY A 331 8.43 19.22 11.80
N SER A 332 8.14 17.94 12.07
CA SER A 332 8.34 16.87 11.07
C SER A 332 7.01 16.34 10.55
N VAL A 333 6.38 17.13 9.67
CA VAL A 333 5.24 16.71 8.85
C VAL A 333 5.72 15.66 7.84
N ALA A 334 4.93 14.61 7.62
CA ALA A 334 5.21 13.67 6.53
C ALA A 334 4.90 14.35 5.18
N VAL A 335 5.85 14.30 4.25
CA VAL A 335 5.72 14.95 2.94
C VAL A 335 6.02 13.92 1.86
N ILE A 336 5.16 13.86 0.85
CA ILE A 336 5.45 13.15 -0.40
C ILE A 336 5.87 14.19 -1.42
N ARG A 337 7.15 14.22 -1.76
CA ARG A 337 7.71 15.03 -2.84
C ARG A 337 7.66 14.26 -4.13
N LEU A 338 6.80 14.69 -5.06
CA LEU A 338 6.71 14.12 -6.39
C LEU A 338 7.89 14.57 -7.25
N ALA A 339 8.34 13.71 -8.16
CA ALA A 339 9.33 14.12 -9.14
C ALA A 339 8.80 15.25 -10.03
N ALA A 340 9.69 16.12 -10.51
CA ALA A 340 9.31 17.15 -11.47
C ALA A 340 8.70 16.52 -12.74
N PRO A 341 7.75 17.20 -13.41
CA PRO A 341 7.18 16.73 -14.67
C PRO A 341 8.17 16.77 -15.84
#